data_AF-A0A0N1MY04-F1
#
_entry.id   AF-A0A0N1MY04-F1
#
_cell.length_a   1.000
_cell.length_b   1.000
_cell.length_c   1.000
_cell.angle_alpha   90.00
_cell.angle_beta   90.00
_cell.angle_gamma   90.00
#
_symmetry.space_group_name_H-M   'P 1'
#
loop_
_entity.id
_entity.type
_entity.pdbx_description
1 polymer ?
#
loop_
_entity_poly.entity_id
_entity_poly.type
_entity_poly.pdbx_seq_one_letter_code
_entity_poly.pdbx_strand_id
1 'polypeptide(L)'
;MNMLERAARALANCQHGPDCWEGLDDDLQVQLIEEARAVIEAVREPSEEMSRAGEKLLSDERMHSISHIDMHDSWVVMVDALLHKNVAG
;
A
#
# COMPACT_ATOMS: atom_id res chain seq x y z
N MET A 1 7.83 -7.78 -11.02
CA MET A 1 6.74 -6.80 -10.82
C MET A 1 6.63 -6.49 -9.33
N ASN A 2 6.97 -5.26 -8.95
CA ASN A 2 6.85 -4.81 -7.55
C ASN A 2 5.40 -4.35 -7.26
N MET A 3 5.07 -4.08 -6.00
CA MET A 3 3.71 -3.65 -5.62
C MET A 3 3.31 -2.29 -6.20
N LEU A 4 4.26 -1.37 -6.44
CA LEU A 4 4.00 -0.09 -7.09
C LEU A 4 3.58 -0.24 -8.54
N GLU A 5 4.27 -1.09 -9.31
CA GLU A 5 3.93 -1.39 -10.70
C GLU A 5 2.55 -2.06 -10.81
N ARG A 6 2.19 -2.93 -9.85
CA ARG A 6 0.83 -3.49 -9.77
C ARG A 6 -0.23 -2.42 -9.56
N ALA A 7 0.02 -1.46 -8.67
CA ALA A 7 -0.90 -0.34 -8.42
C ALA A 7 -0.99 0.58 -9.65
N ALA A 8 0.14 0.87 -10.31
CA ALA A 8 0.18 1.65 -11.54
C ALA A 8 -0.62 0.99 -12.68
N ARG A 9 -0.48 -0.33 -12.85
CA ARG A 9 -1.29 -1.12 -13.81
C ARG A 9 -2.78 -1.07 -13.48
N ALA A 10 -3.15 -1.09 -12.20
CA ALA A 10 -4.55 -0.95 -11.80
C ALA A 10 -5.11 0.45 -12.13
N LEU A 11 -4.30 1.51 -11.91
CA LEU A 11 -4.65 2.87 -12.34
C LEU A 11 -4.78 2.96 -13.86
N ALA A 12 -3.83 2.40 -14.61
CA ALA A 12 -3.86 2.31 -16.06
C ALA A 12 -5.17 1.68 -16.56
N ASN A 13 -5.53 0.53 -15.98
CA ASN A 13 -6.76 -0.18 -16.33
C ASN A 13 -8.02 0.64 -16.06
N CYS A 14 -8.01 1.47 -15.01
CA CYS A 14 -9.12 2.36 -14.70
C CYS A 14 -9.22 3.56 -15.66
N GLN A 15 -8.08 4.12 -16.08
CA GLN A 15 -8.02 5.33 -16.90
C GLN A 15 -8.12 5.06 -18.41
N HIS A 16 -7.52 3.97 -18.88
CA HIS A 16 -7.35 3.68 -20.32
C HIS A 16 -8.02 2.37 -20.77
N GLY A 17 -8.60 1.61 -19.84
CA GLY A 17 -9.25 0.33 -20.11
C GLY A 17 -8.35 -0.89 -19.80
N PRO A 18 -8.92 -2.09 -19.76
CA PRO A 18 -8.23 -3.29 -19.28
C PRO A 18 -7.03 -3.67 -20.16
N ASP A 19 -5.97 -4.14 -19.52
CA ASP A 19 -4.75 -4.69 -20.13
C ASP A 19 -4.06 -3.73 -21.12
N CYS A 20 -4.13 -2.43 -20.83
CA CYS A 20 -3.55 -1.38 -21.68
C CYS A 20 -2.06 -1.10 -21.40
N TRP A 21 -1.52 -1.60 -20.28
CA TRP A 21 -0.22 -1.20 -19.73
C TRP A 21 0.91 -1.29 -20.75
N GLU A 22 1.03 -2.42 -21.46
CA GLU A 22 2.09 -2.68 -22.42
C GLU A 22 2.00 -1.79 -23.68
N GLY A 23 0.84 -1.15 -23.92
CA GLY A 23 0.62 -0.23 -25.03
C GLY A 23 0.78 1.25 -24.66
N LEU A 24 1.00 1.57 -23.38
CA LEU A 24 1.24 2.93 -22.92
C LEU A 24 2.68 3.34 -23.25
N ASP A 25 2.88 4.61 -23.58
CA ASP A 25 4.22 5.17 -23.67
C ASP A 25 4.94 5.16 -22.31
N ASP A 26 6.27 5.17 -22.36
CA ASP A 26 7.11 5.04 -21.16
C ASP A 26 6.89 6.19 -20.17
N ASP A 27 6.61 7.40 -20.67
CA ASP A 27 6.39 8.59 -19.83
C ASP A 27 5.09 8.45 -19.02
N LEU A 28 4.02 7.94 -19.63
CA LEU A 28 2.75 7.67 -18.98
C LEU A 28 2.87 6.52 -17.98
N GLN A 29 3.64 5.46 -18.29
CA GLN A 29 3.91 4.39 -17.32
C GLN A 29 4.65 4.94 -16.08
N VAL A 30 5.64 5.82 -16.26
CA VAL A 30 6.33 6.49 -15.15
C VAL A 30 5.37 7.38 -14.37
N GLN A 31 4.52 8.16 -15.03
CA GLN A 31 3.51 8.99 -14.37
C GLN A 31 2.58 8.15 -13.50
N LEU A 32 2.05 7.05 -14.03
CA LEU A 32 1.14 6.16 -13.29
C LEU A 32 1.82 5.48 -12.08
N ILE A 33 3.13 5.21 -12.15
CA ILE A 33 3.91 4.72 -11.01
C ILE A 33 3.99 5.79 -9.91
N GLU A 34 4.22 7.05 -10.27
CA GLU A 34 4.28 8.15 -9.30
C GLU A 34 2.89 8.50 -8.73
N GLU A 35 1.82 8.39 -9.53
CA GLU A 35 0.45 8.47 -9.03
C GLU A 35 0.14 7.35 -8.03
N ALA A 36 0.52 6.11 -8.35
CA ALA A 36 0.37 4.98 -7.45
C ALA A 36 1.15 5.18 -6.14
N ARG A 37 2.37 5.72 -6.23
CA ARG A 37 3.18 6.10 -5.07
C ARG A 37 2.46 7.12 -4.20
N ALA A 38 1.91 8.18 -4.80
CA ALA A 38 1.19 9.24 -4.08
C ALA A 38 -0.07 8.71 -3.37
N VAL A 39 -0.81 7.80 -4.00
CA VAL A 39 -1.98 7.16 -3.38
C VAL A 39 -1.59 6.29 -2.20
N ILE A 40 -0.53 5.48 -2.33
CA ILE A 40 -0.03 4.62 -1.24
C ILE A 40 0.47 5.48 -0.07
N GLU A 41 1.16 6.58 -0.37
CA GLU A 41 1.56 7.56 0.63
C GLU A 41 0.37 8.15 1.39
N ALA A 42 -0.73 8.47 0.68
CA ALA A 42 -1.92 9.06 1.29
C ALA A 42 -2.63 8.11 2.27
N VAL A 43 -2.43 6.79 2.14
CA VAL A 43 -2.98 5.77 3.05
C VAL A 43 -1.93 5.21 4.02
N ARG A 44 -0.78 5.87 4.14
CA ARG A 44 0.31 5.48 5.05
C ARG A 44 -0.15 5.40 6.50
N GLU A 45 -0.97 6.36 6.95
CA GLU A 45 -1.56 6.34 8.29
C GLU A 45 -2.87 5.55 8.25
N PRO A 46 -2.98 4.40 8.93
CA PRO A 46 -4.22 3.63 8.96
C PRO A 46 -5.23 4.32 9.88
N SER A 47 -6.52 4.16 9.59
CA SER A 47 -7.54 4.60 10.53
C SER A 47 -7.54 3.73 11.80
N GLU A 48 -8.15 4.25 12.87
CA GLU A 48 -8.32 3.47 14.11
C GLU A 48 -9.11 2.18 13.85
N GLU A 49 -10.12 2.23 12.97
CA GLU A 49 -10.92 1.06 12.58
C GLU A 49 -10.08 -0.01 11.88
N MET A 50 -9.17 0.38 10.98
CA MET A 50 -8.24 -0.54 10.33
C MET A 50 -7.31 -1.21 11.35
N SER A 51 -6.78 -0.42 12.29
CA SER A 51 -5.88 -0.91 13.32
C SER A 51 -6.57 -1.89 14.28
N ARG A 52 -7.80 -1.57 14.70
CA ARG A 52 -8.65 -2.46 15.52
C ARG A 52 -9.04 -3.74 14.80
N ALA A 53 -9.28 -3.70 13.48
CA ALA A 53 -9.56 -4.90 12.71
C ALA A 53 -8.37 -5.87 12.72
N GLY A 54 -7.15 -5.36 12.60
CA GLY A 54 -5.91 -6.14 12.74
C GLY A 54 -5.71 -6.69 14.15
N GLU A 55 -5.94 -5.87 15.17
CA GLU A 55 -5.86 -6.26 16.58
C GLU A 55 -6.83 -7.42 16.86
N LYS A 56 -8.09 -7.30 16.47
CA LYS A 56 -9.11 -8.34 16.65
C LYS A 56 -8.67 -9.68 16.05
N LEU A 57 -8.17 -9.68 14.81
CA LEU A 57 -7.70 -10.91 14.16
C LEU A 57 -6.56 -11.57 14.96
N LEU A 58 -5.55 -10.79 15.38
CA LEU A 58 -4.35 -11.37 15.97
C LEU A 58 -4.51 -11.64 17.48
N SER A 59 -5.20 -10.78 18.21
CA SER A 59 -5.55 -10.98 19.61
C SER A 59 -6.58 -12.09 19.78
N ASP A 60 -7.75 -11.95 19.16
CA ASP A 60 -8.90 -12.79 19.52
C ASP A 60 -8.87 -14.14 18.80
N GLU A 61 -8.45 -14.16 17.53
CA GLU A 61 -8.46 -15.40 16.73
C GLU A 61 -7.13 -16.16 16.79
N ARG A 62 -6.01 -15.45 17.00
CA ARG A 62 -4.67 -16.05 17.00
C ARG A 62 -3.94 -16.00 18.34
N MET A 63 -4.58 -15.45 19.38
CA MET A 63 -4.07 -15.43 20.75
C MET A 63 -2.70 -14.75 20.91
N HIS A 64 -2.38 -13.78 20.05
CA HIS A 64 -1.20 -12.94 20.18
C HIS A 64 -1.49 -11.75 21.11
N SER A 65 -0.56 -11.43 22.01
CA SER A 65 -0.66 -10.22 22.83
C SER A 65 -0.20 -9.00 22.02
N ILE A 66 -1.10 -8.42 21.23
CA ILE A 66 -0.86 -7.18 20.49
C ILE A 66 -2.00 -6.18 20.72
N SER A 67 -1.70 -4.90 20.52
CA SER A 67 -2.65 -3.80 20.57
C SER A 67 -2.91 -3.22 19.17
N HIS A 68 -3.95 -2.40 19.03
CA HIS A 68 -4.15 -1.61 17.82
C HIS A 68 -2.99 -0.63 17.53
N ILE A 69 -2.22 -0.20 18.53
CA ILE A 69 -1.03 0.64 18.31
C ILE A 69 0.05 -0.17 17.58
N ASP A 70 0.27 -1.42 17.99
CA ASP A 70 1.22 -2.31 17.30
C ASP A 70 0.82 -2.55 15.84
N MET A 71 -0.49 -2.62 15.57
CA MET A 71 -1.02 -2.74 14.20
C MET A 71 -0.83 -1.48 13.37
N HIS A 72 -1.07 -0.32 13.98
CA HIS A 72 -0.83 0.98 13.36
C HIS A 72 0.64 1.10 12.93
N ASP A 73 1.56 0.88 13.85
CA ASP A 73 2.99 1.05 13.62
C ASP A 73 3.52 0.02 12.61
N SER A 74 3.04 -1.22 12.68
CA SER A 74 3.37 -2.27 11.70
C SER A 74 2.92 -1.88 10.29
N TRP A 75 1.72 -1.32 10.13
CA TRP A 75 1.23 -0.86 8.83
C TRP A 75 2.10 0.27 8.27
N VAL A 76 2.40 1.27 9.08
CA VAL A 76 3.25 2.40 8.70
C VAL A 76 4.62 1.91 8.21
N VAL A 77 5.26 1.00 8.95
CA VAL A 77 6.56 0.41 8.58
C VAL A 77 6.48 -0.39 7.28
N MET A 78 5.39 -1.14 7.05
CA MET A 78 5.18 -1.87 5.80
C MET A 78 5.02 -0.94 4.59
N VAL A 79 4.27 0.16 4.75
CA VAL A 79 4.10 1.17 3.70
C VAL A 79 5.42 1.89 3.44
N ASP A 80 6.18 2.26 4.47
CA ASP A 80 7.49 2.87 4.33
C ASP A 80 8.48 1.94 3.60
N ALA A 81 8.49 0.65 3.94
CA ALA A 81 9.30 -0.36 3.26
C ALA A 81 8.91 -0.48 1.77
N LEU A 82 7.60 -0.48 1.46
CA LEU A 82 7.11 -0.47 0.08
C LEU A 82 7.57 0.78 -0.69
N LEU A 83 7.53 1.93 -0.03
CA LEU A 83 7.93 3.21 -0.62
C LEU A 83 9.45 3.44 -0.61
N HIS A 84 10.23 2.51 -0.06
CA HIS A 84 11.67 2.63 0.17
C HIS A 84 12.05 3.86 1.00
N LYS A 85 11.16 4.29 1.88
CA LYS A 85 11.48 5.28 2.91
C LYS A 85 12.33 4.59 3.96
N ASN A 86 13.44 5.20 4.36
CA ASN A 86 14.38 4.62 5.33
C ASN A 86 13.63 4.10 6.56
N VAL A 87 13.56 2.78 6.71
CA VAL A 87 13.06 2.13 7.92
C VAL A 87 14.16 2.30 8.96
N ALA A 88 14.06 3.33 9.80
CA ALA A 88 14.91 3.43 10.97
C ALA A 88 14.51 2.30 11.93
N GLY A 89 15.37 1.29 12.02
CA GLY A 89 15.23 0.18 12.97
C GLY A 89 15.61 0.56 14.39
#